data_AF-A0A352R923-F1
#
_entry.id   AF-A0A352R923-F1
#
_cell.length_a   1.000
_cell.length_b   1.000
_cell.length_c   1.000
_cell.angle_alpha   90.00
_cell.angle_beta   90.00
_cell.angle_gamma   90.00
#
_symmetry.space_group_name_H-M   'P 1'
#
loop_
_entity.id
_entity.type
_entity.pdbx_description
1 polymer ?
#
loop_
_entity_poly.entity_id
_entity_poly.type
_entity_poly.pdbx_seq_one_letter_code
_entity_poly.pdbx_strand_id
1 'polypeptide(L)'
;MGVNFKLGVGSRKFLNNIIGFMKYILLLVLLSNLNAIAQENSGIILFENNIKLHWTIKTFNAKEHQIKICKNDSGVQYICAIDNAIWYGSDIPVDKPKNQLTNLVLEIGKNKIILDVSSMFNPNFSSELSKHQFKIVKEGNQYVLFGFFSDGAGTYTAHWRIIDTISIREVISNSEEYFSWQN
;
A
#
# COMPACT_ATOMS: atom_id res chain seq x y z
N MET A 1 -12.93 -13.99 -69.39
CA MET A 1 -11.90 -12.93 -69.59
C MET A 1 -11.49 -12.41 -68.22
N GLY A 2 -10.31 -12.81 -67.73
CA GLY A 2 -9.78 -12.34 -66.45
C GLY A 2 -8.72 -11.26 -66.68
N VAL A 3 -8.94 -10.06 -66.15
CA VAL A 3 -7.96 -8.96 -66.22
C VAL A 3 -7.06 -9.05 -65.00
N ASN A 4 -5.80 -9.43 -65.22
CA ASN A 4 -4.75 -9.41 -64.19
C ASN A 4 -4.10 -8.03 -64.16
N PHE A 5 -4.31 -7.27 -63.08
CA PHE A 5 -3.59 -6.02 -62.83
C PHE A 5 -2.19 -6.31 -62.27
N LYS A 6 -1.16 -6.08 -63.07
CA LYS A 6 0.25 -6.03 -62.62
C LYS A 6 0.52 -4.66 -61.97
N LEU A 7 0.67 -4.66 -60.65
CA LEU A 7 1.17 -3.49 -59.90
C LEU A 7 2.64 -3.21 -60.23
N GLY A 8 2.93 -1.97 -60.63
CA GLY A 8 4.25 -1.47 -61.02
C GLY A 8 5.27 -1.43 -59.89
N VAL A 9 6.55 -1.57 -60.25
CA VAL A 9 7.70 -1.68 -59.34
C VAL A 9 7.85 -0.48 -58.40
N GLY A 10 7.36 0.71 -58.78
CA GLY A 10 7.37 1.92 -57.93
C GLY A 10 6.45 1.85 -56.72
N SER A 11 5.28 1.20 -56.83
CA SER A 11 4.31 1.10 -55.72
C SER A 11 4.81 0.18 -54.60
N ARG A 12 5.67 -0.80 -54.89
CA ARG A 12 6.23 -1.71 -53.88
C ARG A 12 7.23 -1.03 -52.94
N LYS A 13 8.04 -0.07 -53.43
CA LYS A 13 8.97 0.71 -52.58
C LYS A 13 8.22 1.63 -51.61
N PHE A 14 7.11 2.23 -52.06
CA PHE A 14 6.28 3.09 -51.22
C PHE A 14 5.56 2.30 -50.10
N LEU A 15 4.99 1.15 -50.44
CA LEU A 15 4.37 0.22 -49.47
C LEU A 15 5.38 -0.30 -48.43
N ASN A 16 6.59 -0.67 -48.83
CA ASN A 16 7.62 -1.16 -47.90
C ASN A 16 8.11 -0.07 -46.93
N ASN A 17 8.20 1.19 -47.37
CA ASN A 17 8.54 2.31 -46.49
C ASN A 17 7.43 2.63 -45.48
N ILE A 18 6.16 2.54 -45.89
CA ILE A 18 5.02 2.72 -44.97
C ILE A 18 4.98 1.60 -43.93
N ILE A 19 5.18 0.34 -44.34
CA ILE A 19 5.21 -0.82 -43.42
C ILE A 19 6.38 -0.69 -42.44
N GLY A 20 7.54 -0.21 -42.88
CA GLY A 20 8.68 0.09 -42.02
C GLY A 20 8.36 1.16 -40.97
N PHE A 21 7.80 2.30 -41.39
CA PHE A 21 7.39 3.39 -40.51
C PHE A 21 6.31 2.96 -39.49
N MET A 22 5.34 2.15 -39.93
CA MET A 22 4.26 1.63 -39.10
C MET A 22 4.75 0.65 -38.03
N LYS A 23 5.84 -0.09 -38.33
CA LYS A 23 6.53 -0.97 -37.36
C LYS A 23 7.20 -0.18 -36.22
N TYR A 24 7.81 0.96 -36.54
CA TYR A 24 8.42 1.84 -35.52
C TYR A 24 7.37 2.54 -34.66
N ILE A 25 6.22 2.92 -35.23
CA ILE A 25 5.09 3.49 -34.48
C ILE A 25 4.50 2.47 -33.51
N LEU A 26 4.35 1.20 -33.94
CA LEU A 26 3.85 0.13 -33.05
C LEU A 26 4.81 -0.15 -31.87
N LEU A 27 6.12 -0.04 -32.10
CA LEU A 27 7.15 -0.20 -31.06
C LEU A 27 7.13 0.97 -30.05
N LEU A 28 6.88 2.20 -30.51
CA LEU A 28 6.73 3.40 -29.65
C LEU A 28 5.47 3.35 -28.78
N VAL A 29 4.36 2.78 -29.29
CA VAL A 29 3.11 2.59 -28.52
C VAL A 29 3.22 1.48 -27.46
N LEU A 30 4.13 0.51 -27.65
CA LEU A 30 4.41 -0.52 -26.64
C LEU A 30 5.25 0.01 -25.46
N LEU A 31 6.13 0.99 -25.69
CA LEU A 31 7.01 1.56 -24.67
C LEU A 31 6.34 2.64 -23.80
N SER A 32 5.23 3.24 -24.25
CA SER A 32 4.51 4.27 -23.49
C SER A 32 3.64 3.72 -22.34
N ASN A 33 3.48 2.40 -22.23
CA ASN A 33 2.68 1.77 -21.16
C ASN A 33 3.48 1.45 -19.89
N LEU A 34 4.74 1.89 -19.77
CA LEU A 34 5.60 1.58 -18.61
C LEU A 34 5.40 2.47 -17.38
N ASN A 35 4.52 3.47 -17.43
CA ASN A 35 4.40 4.44 -16.33
C ASN A 35 3.11 4.25 -15.51
N ALA A 36 3.15 3.25 -14.63
CA ALA A 36 2.50 3.26 -13.32
C ALA A 36 2.94 2.02 -12.51
N ILE A 37 4.25 1.81 -12.34
CA ILE A 37 4.69 0.91 -11.28
C ILE A 37 4.38 1.65 -9.98
N ALA A 38 3.35 1.21 -9.25
CA ALA A 38 3.08 1.72 -7.91
C ALA A 38 4.37 1.57 -7.08
N GLN A 39 4.84 2.67 -6.50
CA GLN A 39 6.04 2.65 -5.68
C GLN A 39 5.74 1.82 -4.43
N GLU A 40 6.35 0.63 -4.39
CA GLU A 40 6.21 -0.34 -3.32
C GLU A 40 7.54 -0.47 -2.61
N ASN A 41 7.53 -0.23 -1.30
CA ASN A 41 8.66 -0.45 -0.42
C ASN A 41 8.34 -1.63 0.49
N SER A 42 9.33 -2.49 0.74
CA SER A 42 9.18 -3.62 1.63
C SER A 42 10.44 -3.84 2.44
N GLY A 43 10.31 -4.44 3.61
CA GLY A 43 11.45 -4.71 4.47
C GLY A 43 11.15 -5.76 5.53
N ILE A 44 12.18 -6.03 6.34
CA ILE A 44 12.13 -7.01 7.42
C ILE A 44 12.66 -6.36 8.69
N ILE A 45 11.88 -6.42 9.76
CA ILE A 45 12.29 -6.04 11.11
C ILE A 45 12.63 -7.32 11.87
N LEU A 46 13.82 -7.35 12.47
CA LEU A 46 14.29 -8.48 13.28
C LEU A 46 14.09 -8.20 14.78
N PHE A 47 13.33 -9.09 15.42
CA PHE A 47 13.19 -9.14 16.87
C PHE A 47 14.11 -10.23 17.45
N GLU A 48 14.10 -10.34 18.78
CA GLU A 48 14.78 -11.42 19.49
C GLU A 48 14.17 -12.79 19.15
N ASN A 49 14.88 -13.87 19.48
CA ASN A 49 14.42 -15.25 19.31
C ASN A 49 14.04 -15.61 17.85
N ASN A 50 14.72 -15.01 16.87
CA ASN A 50 14.47 -15.22 15.44
C ASN A 50 13.05 -14.88 14.96
N ILE A 51 12.34 -14.01 15.69
CA ILE A 51 11.06 -13.48 15.24
C ILE A 51 11.32 -12.39 14.20
N LYS A 52 10.63 -12.46 13.07
CA LYS A 52 10.77 -11.48 11.98
C LYS A 52 9.42 -10.88 11.62
N LEU A 53 9.41 -9.62 11.25
CA LEU A 53 8.23 -8.92 10.78
C LEU A 53 8.49 -8.37 9.40
N HIS A 54 7.86 -8.96 8.41
CA HIS A 54 7.90 -8.53 7.02
C HIS A 54 6.82 -7.50 6.81
N TRP A 55 7.14 -6.41 6.12
CA TRP A 55 6.19 -5.35 5.84
C TRP A 55 6.26 -4.90 4.39
N THR A 56 5.13 -4.39 3.90
CA THR A 56 5.02 -3.78 2.57
C THR A 56 4.18 -2.51 2.65
N ILE A 57 4.73 -1.40 2.18
CA ILE A 57 4.05 -0.11 2.04
C ILE A 57 3.95 0.22 0.56
N LYS A 58 2.79 0.76 0.14
CA LYS A 58 2.58 1.26 -1.21
C LYS A 58 2.16 2.72 -1.16
N THR A 59 2.44 3.47 -2.24
CA THR A 59 1.79 4.76 -2.47
C THR A 59 0.27 4.58 -2.49
N PHE A 60 -0.44 5.47 -1.80
CA PHE A 60 -1.89 5.42 -1.73
C PHE A 60 -2.51 5.76 -3.09
N ASN A 61 -3.40 4.90 -3.58
CA ASN A 61 -4.14 5.13 -4.82
C ASN A 61 -5.61 5.41 -4.52
N ALA A 62 -5.98 6.70 -4.51
CA ALA A 62 -7.36 7.11 -4.23
C ALA A 62 -8.43 6.50 -5.17
N LYS A 63 -8.04 5.95 -6.33
CA LYS A 63 -8.97 5.26 -7.25
C LYS A 63 -9.36 3.86 -6.80
N GLU A 64 -8.56 3.25 -5.92
CA GLU A 64 -8.80 1.91 -5.37
C GLU A 64 -9.65 1.93 -4.09
N HIS A 65 -9.95 3.12 -3.57
CA HIS A 65 -10.60 3.30 -2.27
C HIS A 65 -11.91 4.09 -2.37
N GLN A 66 -12.85 3.77 -1.48
CA GLN A 66 -14.06 4.55 -1.28
C GLN A 66 -13.81 5.63 -0.23
N ILE A 67 -13.63 6.87 -0.67
CA ILE A 67 -13.39 8.00 0.22
C ILE A 67 -14.70 8.74 0.50
N LYS A 68 -15.11 8.77 1.78
CA LYS A 68 -16.30 9.49 2.24
C LYS A 68 -15.91 10.85 2.83
N ILE A 69 -16.51 11.91 2.28
CA ILE A 69 -16.36 13.28 2.79
C ILE A 69 -17.58 13.64 3.64
N CYS A 70 -17.33 14.14 4.85
CA CYS A 70 -18.32 14.67 5.77
C CYS A 70 -18.14 16.18 5.95
N LYS A 71 -19.08 16.83 6.66
CA LYS A 71 -19.00 18.23 7.10
C LYS A 71 -19.27 18.31 8.59
N ASN A 72 -18.50 19.14 9.30
CA ASN A 72 -18.81 19.47 10.69
C ASN A 72 -19.85 20.60 10.78
N ASP A 73 -20.24 20.97 12.00
CA ASP A 73 -21.26 22.00 12.27
C ASP A 73 -20.87 23.39 11.73
N SER A 74 -19.57 23.66 11.59
CA SER A 74 -19.01 24.87 10.98
C SER A 74 -18.95 24.81 9.45
N GLY A 75 -19.44 23.73 8.82
CA GLY A 75 -19.44 23.53 7.38
C GLY A 75 -18.09 23.09 6.77
N VAL A 76 -17.07 22.84 7.59
CA VAL A 76 -15.74 22.41 7.15
C VAL A 76 -15.80 20.96 6.70
N GLN A 77 -15.32 20.69 5.48
CA GLN A 77 -15.25 19.35 4.93
C GLN A 77 -14.08 18.56 5.50
N TYR A 78 -14.27 17.24 5.65
CA TYR A 78 -13.22 16.33 6.06
C TYR A 78 -13.46 14.90 5.57
N ILE A 79 -12.39 14.12 5.39
CA ILE A 79 -12.46 12.68 5.13
C ILE A 79 -12.84 12.01 6.45
N CYS A 80 -14.07 11.51 6.53
CA CYS A 80 -14.58 10.84 7.71
C CYS A 80 -14.47 9.32 7.64
N ALA A 81 -14.34 8.75 6.44
CA ALA A 81 -14.10 7.33 6.26
C ALA A 81 -13.35 7.04 4.96
N ILE A 82 -12.53 5.99 5.00
CA ILE A 82 -11.94 5.36 3.82
C ILE A 82 -12.34 3.87 3.88
N ASP A 83 -12.91 3.35 2.80
CA ASP A 83 -13.43 1.98 2.70
C ASP A 83 -14.45 1.63 3.79
N ASN A 84 -15.35 2.59 4.08
CA ASN A 84 -16.40 2.48 5.10
C ASN A 84 -15.90 2.30 6.55
N ALA A 85 -14.61 2.51 6.79
CA ALA A 85 -14.01 2.47 8.12
C ALA A 85 -13.48 3.85 8.54
N ILE A 86 -13.43 4.08 9.85
CA ILE A 86 -12.69 5.22 10.41
C ILE A 86 -11.23 5.06 9.98
N TRP A 87 -10.62 6.17 9.59
CA TRP A 87 -9.21 6.21 9.25
C TRP A 87 -8.47 7.11 10.24
N TYR A 88 -7.21 6.77 10.48
CA TYR A 88 -6.31 7.51 11.36
C TYR A 88 -5.05 7.91 10.57
N GLY A 89 -4.29 8.88 11.07
CA GLY A 89 -3.03 9.29 10.45
C GLY A 89 -3.11 10.57 9.61
N SER A 90 -4.03 11.47 9.92
CA SER A 90 -3.99 12.87 9.45
C SER A 90 -4.74 13.80 10.40
N ASP A 91 -4.14 14.94 10.69
CA ASP A 91 -4.69 16.09 11.40
C ASP A 91 -5.26 17.11 10.40
N ILE A 92 -4.98 16.93 9.09
CA ILE A 92 -5.50 17.76 8.03
C ILE A 92 -6.81 17.14 7.53
N PRO A 93 -7.95 17.85 7.67
CA PRO A 93 -9.26 17.23 7.50
C PRO A 93 -9.50 16.63 6.10
N VAL A 94 -8.93 17.21 5.04
CA VAL A 94 -9.20 16.81 3.64
C VAL A 94 -8.00 16.18 2.93
N ASP A 95 -6.84 16.09 3.58
CA ASP A 95 -5.66 15.56 2.91
C ASP A 95 -5.76 14.05 2.75
N LYS A 96 -5.45 13.57 1.55
CA LYS A 96 -5.50 12.13 1.28
C LYS A 96 -4.26 11.47 1.85
N PRO A 97 -4.34 10.18 2.24
CA PRO A 97 -3.14 9.44 2.56
C PRO A 97 -2.10 9.51 1.45
N LYS A 98 -0.83 9.54 1.85
CA LYS A 98 0.31 9.48 0.94
C LYS A 98 0.69 8.04 0.64
N ASN A 99 0.62 7.17 1.65
CA ASN A 99 0.97 5.77 1.55
C ASN A 99 0.06 4.89 2.43
N GLN A 100 0.13 3.58 2.23
CA GLN A 100 -0.66 2.58 2.94
C GLN A 100 0.20 1.38 3.28
N LEU A 101 0.04 0.86 4.51
CA LEU A 101 0.56 -0.45 4.89
C LEU A 101 -0.35 -1.53 4.29
N THR A 102 0.14 -2.22 3.26
CA THR A 102 -0.66 -3.22 2.53
C THR A 102 -0.38 -4.64 2.95
N ASN A 103 0.74 -4.89 3.63
CA ASN A 103 1.09 -6.21 4.12
C ASN A 103 1.91 -6.10 5.41
N LEU A 104 1.60 -6.99 6.36
CA LEU A 104 2.38 -7.18 7.56
C LEU A 104 2.31 -8.66 7.95
N VAL A 105 3.47 -9.33 7.98
CA VAL A 105 3.57 -10.77 8.22
C VAL A 105 4.56 -11.03 9.33
N LEU A 106 4.08 -11.65 10.41
CA LEU A 106 4.90 -12.08 11.52
C LEU A 106 5.38 -13.52 11.29
N GLU A 107 6.69 -13.71 11.29
CA GLU A 107 7.35 -15.00 11.17
C GLU A 107 7.89 -15.43 12.55
N ILE A 108 7.37 -16.54 13.07
CA ILE A 108 7.83 -17.16 14.33
C ILE A 108 8.22 -18.60 14.01
N GLY A 109 9.54 -18.86 14.00
CA GLY A 109 10.08 -20.17 13.59
C GLY A 109 9.74 -20.46 12.13
N LYS A 110 8.88 -21.46 11.87
CA LYS A 110 8.42 -21.83 10.52
C LYS A 110 7.05 -21.24 10.16
N ASN A 111 6.36 -20.65 11.13
CA ASN A 111 5.00 -20.15 10.94
C ASN A 111 5.06 -18.73 10.37
N LYS A 112 4.22 -18.47 9.36
CA LYS A 112 3.96 -17.14 8.81
C LYS A 112 2.53 -16.75 9.14
N ILE A 113 2.36 -15.66 9.88
CA ILE A 113 1.07 -15.17 10.36
C ILE A 113 0.81 -13.83 9.69
N ILE A 114 -0.23 -13.77 8.86
CA ILE A 114 -0.66 -12.54 8.20
C ILE A 114 -1.45 -11.72 9.22
N LEU A 115 -1.09 -10.45 9.37
CA LEU A 115 -1.74 -9.52 10.28
C LEU A 115 -2.76 -8.66 9.51
N ASP A 116 -3.92 -8.38 10.12
CA ASP A 116 -4.89 -7.45 9.54
C ASP A 116 -4.36 -6.02 9.56
N VAL A 117 -4.17 -5.46 8.36
CA VAL A 117 -3.69 -4.09 8.14
C VAL A 117 -4.71 -3.22 7.41
N SER A 118 -5.98 -3.64 7.37
CA SER A 118 -7.06 -2.82 6.79
C SER A 118 -7.11 -1.44 7.46
N SER A 119 -7.36 -0.40 6.67
CA SER A 119 -7.43 1.00 7.14
C SER A 119 -6.13 1.55 7.78
N MET A 120 -4.97 0.95 7.50
CA MET A 120 -3.67 1.44 7.96
C MET A 120 -3.00 2.33 6.91
N PHE A 121 -3.36 3.60 6.94
CA PHE A 121 -2.87 4.65 6.06
C PHE A 121 -1.81 5.49 6.76
N ASN A 122 -0.91 6.11 5.99
CA ASN A 122 0.15 6.96 6.54
C ASN A 122 0.96 6.31 7.68
N PRO A 123 1.43 5.05 7.56
CA PRO A 123 2.16 4.39 8.64
C PRO A 123 3.48 5.09 9.03
N ASN A 124 4.06 5.89 8.13
CA ASN A 124 5.26 6.71 8.35
C ASN A 124 5.46 7.77 7.25
N PHE A 125 6.41 8.68 7.44
CA PHE A 125 6.80 9.71 6.45
C PHE A 125 7.74 9.20 5.33
N SER A 126 8.58 8.20 5.59
CA SER A 126 9.69 7.78 4.72
C SER A 126 9.38 6.61 3.77
N SER A 127 8.15 6.09 3.80
CA SER A 127 7.76 4.80 3.22
C SER A 127 8.58 3.61 3.74
N GLU A 128 9.12 3.71 4.97
CA GLU A 128 9.90 2.66 5.61
C GLU A 128 9.50 2.47 7.07
N LEU A 129 9.42 1.22 7.52
CA LEU A 129 9.15 0.89 8.92
C LEU A 129 10.41 0.50 9.66
N SER A 130 10.54 1.01 10.88
CA SER A 130 11.68 0.75 11.75
C SER A 130 11.30 -0.11 12.96
N LYS A 131 12.30 -0.77 13.57
CA LYS A 131 12.12 -1.59 14.77
C LYS A 131 11.51 -0.82 15.94
N HIS A 132 11.81 0.48 16.07
CA HIS A 132 11.32 1.33 17.17
C HIS A 132 9.80 1.53 17.14
N GLN A 133 9.16 1.31 15.99
CA GLN A 133 7.71 1.39 15.87
C GLN A 133 6.99 0.16 16.44
N PHE A 134 7.72 -0.90 16.80
CA PHE A 134 7.11 -2.16 17.18
C PHE A 134 7.66 -2.69 18.50
N LYS A 135 6.77 -3.30 19.28
CA LYS A 135 7.11 -4.08 20.48
C LYS A 135 6.36 -5.40 20.41
N ILE A 136 7.05 -6.50 20.62
CA ILE A 136 6.42 -7.81 20.73
C ILE A 136 6.63 -8.36 22.14
N VAL A 137 5.55 -8.78 22.78
CA VAL A 137 5.56 -9.33 24.14
C VAL A 137 4.99 -10.75 24.08
N LYS A 138 5.63 -11.67 24.80
CA LYS A 138 5.11 -13.03 24.98
C LYS A 138 4.36 -13.10 26.31
N GLU A 139 3.12 -13.55 26.27
CA GLU A 139 2.25 -13.70 27.44
C GLU A 139 1.74 -15.14 27.49
N GLY A 140 2.35 -16.00 28.32
CA GLY A 140 1.99 -17.42 28.35
C GLY A 140 2.17 -18.09 26.98
N ASN A 141 1.05 -18.55 26.38
CA ASN A 141 1.00 -19.21 25.07
C ASN A 141 0.68 -18.28 23.90
N GLN A 142 0.54 -16.97 24.13
CA GLN A 142 0.24 -15.99 23.10
C GLN A 142 1.35 -14.95 22.94
N TYR A 143 1.34 -14.26 21.81
CA TYR A 143 2.12 -13.04 21.60
C TYR A 143 1.17 -11.86 21.41
N VAL A 144 1.61 -10.69 21.86
CA VAL A 144 1.00 -9.42 21.52
C VAL A 144 2.02 -8.57 20.79
N LEU A 145 1.71 -8.21 19.54
CA LEU A 145 2.49 -7.27 18.75
C LEU A 145 1.81 -5.90 18.85
N PHE A 146 2.57 -4.91 19.29
CA PHE A 146 2.17 -3.51 19.31
C PHE A 146 2.87 -2.78 18.16
N GLY A 147 2.14 -1.89 17.51
CA GLY A 147 2.64 -1.00 16.46
C GLY A 147 2.30 0.46 16.75
N PHE A 148 3.25 1.36 16.46
CA PHE A 148 3.11 2.80 16.48
C PHE A 148 3.31 3.36 15.08
N PHE A 149 2.37 4.17 14.62
CA PHE A 149 2.34 4.67 13.25
C PHE A 149 2.09 6.18 13.27
N SER A 150 2.92 6.92 12.54
CA SER A 150 2.82 8.37 12.46
C SER A 150 3.54 8.91 11.23
N ASP A 151 2.90 9.80 10.48
CA ASP A 151 3.51 10.52 9.36
C ASP A 151 3.88 11.98 9.73
N GLY A 152 3.84 12.31 11.02
CA GLY A 152 4.07 13.66 11.55
C GLY A 152 2.85 14.58 11.45
N ALA A 153 1.82 14.20 10.70
CA ALA A 153 0.54 14.89 10.65
C ALA A 153 -0.54 14.14 11.40
N GLY A 154 -0.29 12.95 11.97
CA GLY A 154 -1.25 12.24 12.79
C GLY A 154 -0.62 10.96 13.31
N THR A 155 -1.15 10.42 14.40
CA THR A 155 -0.58 9.23 15.05
C THR A 155 -1.68 8.25 15.42
N TYR A 156 -1.38 6.95 15.28
CA TYR A 156 -2.23 5.88 15.75
C TYR A 156 -1.41 4.66 16.18
N THR A 157 -2.03 3.80 16.96
CA THR A 157 -1.48 2.52 17.39
C THR A 157 -2.37 1.38 16.93
N ALA A 158 -1.78 0.21 16.68
CA ALA A 158 -2.52 -1.01 16.43
C ALA A 158 -1.89 -2.18 17.20
N HIS A 159 -2.74 -3.04 17.77
CA HIS A 159 -2.32 -4.17 18.58
C HIS A 159 -2.88 -5.45 17.97
N TRP A 160 -2.02 -6.45 17.80
CA TRP A 160 -2.38 -7.77 17.30
C TRP A 160 -2.10 -8.81 18.37
N ARG A 161 -3.12 -9.58 18.71
CA ARG A 161 -2.97 -10.80 19.51
C ARG A 161 -2.77 -11.99 18.59
N ILE A 162 -1.73 -12.75 18.87
CA ILE A 162 -1.32 -13.93 18.09
C ILE A 162 -1.38 -15.16 18.98
N ILE A 163 -2.18 -16.14 18.58
CA ILE A 163 -2.31 -17.45 19.23
C ILE A 163 -2.07 -18.50 18.16
N ASP A 164 -1.02 -19.29 18.32
CA ASP A 164 -0.52 -20.25 17.33
C ASP A 164 -0.26 -19.60 15.95
N THR A 165 -1.12 -19.84 14.96
CA THR A 165 -1.03 -19.28 13.61
C THR A 165 -2.12 -18.25 13.31
N ILE A 166 -2.96 -17.94 14.29
CA ILE A 166 -4.08 -17.01 14.18
C ILE A 166 -3.66 -15.65 14.72
N SER A 167 -4.02 -14.59 14.00
CA SER A 167 -3.85 -13.21 14.44
C SER A 167 -5.21 -12.51 14.47
N ILE A 168 -5.46 -11.76 15.55
CA ILE A 168 -6.62 -10.88 15.71
C ILE A 168 -6.09 -9.48 16.01
N ARG A 169 -6.46 -8.49 15.20
CA ARG A 169 -6.22 -7.08 15.54
C ARG A 169 -7.27 -6.65 16.56
N GLU A 170 -6.83 -6.40 17.79
CA GLU A 170 -7.71 -6.00 18.88
C GLU A 170 -7.89 -4.48 18.94
N VAL A 171 -6.88 -3.73 18.51
CA VAL A 171 -6.85 -2.27 18.58
C VAL A 171 -6.40 -1.68 17.25
N ILE A 172 -7.10 -0.64 16.84
CA ILE A 172 -6.60 0.42 15.96
C ILE A 172 -7.20 1.74 16.46
N SER A 173 -6.36 2.64 16.96
CA SER A 173 -6.83 3.82 17.69
C SER A 173 -5.80 4.93 17.77
N ASN A 174 -6.25 6.16 17.97
CA ASN A 174 -5.43 7.31 18.37
C ASN A 174 -5.69 7.75 19.82
N SER A 175 -6.47 6.99 20.61
CA SER A 175 -6.69 7.25 22.04
C SER A 175 -5.44 6.93 22.86
N GLU A 176 -5.06 7.86 23.75
CA GLU A 176 -3.84 7.80 24.56
C GLU A 176 -3.72 6.52 25.42
N GLU A 177 -4.86 5.97 25.86
CA GLU A 177 -4.89 4.76 26.71
C GLU A 177 -4.19 3.55 26.06
N TYR A 178 -4.23 3.49 24.72
CA TYR A 178 -3.65 2.39 23.94
C TYR A 178 -2.15 2.59 23.64
N PHE A 179 -1.55 3.71 24.03
CA PHE A 179 -0.10 3.97 23.85
C PHE A 179 0.74 3.58 25.08
N SER A 180 0.11 3.13 26.17
CA SER A 180 0.78 2.81 27.43
C SER A 180 1.90 1.76 27.31
N TRP A 181 1.90 0.91 26.28
CA TRP A 181 2.93 -0.08 25.99
C TRP A 181 4.30 0.52 25.61
N GLN A 182 4.35 1.80 25.23
CA GLN A 182 5.57 2.52 24.87
C GLN A 182 6.41 2.95 26.08
N ASN A 183 5.82 2.91 27.28
CA ASN A 183 6.47 3.26 28.55
C ASN A 183 7.26 2.08 29.15
#